data_AF-A0A3S0HPU6-F1
#
_entry.id   AF-A0A3S0HPU6-F1
#
_cell.length_a   1.000
_cell.length_b   1.000
_cell.length_c   1.000
_cell.angle_alpha   90.00
_cell.angle_beta   90.00
_cell.angle_gamma   90.00
#
_symmetry.space_group_name_H-M   'P 1'
#
loop_
_entity.id
_entity.type
_entity.pdbx_description
1 polymer ?
#
loop_
_entity_poly.entity_id
_entity_poly.type
_entity_poly.pdbx_seq_one_letter_code
_entity_poly.pdbx_strand_id
1 'polypeptide(L)' 'LAGFSTAEATEYFGRPRGFSADRFDFTPRSVTWAQAAFLKRFKTLEAKRQSSLAVNSAP' A
#
# COMPACT_ATOMS: atom_id res chain seq x y z
N LEU A 1 -1.99 18.04 1.79
CA LEU A 1 -2.71 16.75 1.64
C LEU A 1 -3.51 16.79 0.35
N ALA A 2 -2.93 16.53 -0.84
CA ALA A 2 -3.67 16.65 -2.12
C ALA A 2 -4.51 17.95 -2.27
N GLY A 3 -4.00 19.08 -1.77
CA GLY A 3 -4.71 20.37 -1.72
C GLY A 3 -5.52 20.66 -0.45
N PHE A 4 -5.89 19.64 0.34
CA PHE A 4 -6.60 19.81 1.61
C PHE A 4 -5.70 20.36 2.73
N SER A 5 -6.29 21.20 3.57
CA SER A 5 -5.77 21.52 4.90
C SER A 5 -5.82 20.29 5.81
N THR A 6 -5.11 20.33 6.93
CA THR A 6 -5.14 19.24 7.92
C THR A 6 -6.54 19.05 8.52
N ALA A 7 -7.29 20.14 8.73
CA ALA A 7 -8.66 20.09 9.25
C ALA A 7 -9.61 19.40 8.26
N GLU A 8 -9.62 19.84 7.00
CA GLU A 8 -10.44 19.24 5.94
C GLU A 8 -10.08 17.77 5.73
N ALA A 9 -8.79 17.43 5.72
CA ALA A 9 -8.40 16.03 5.55
C ALA A 9 -8.82 15.16 6.74
N THR A 10 -8.82 15.72 7.96
CA THR A 10 -9.32 15.00 9.15
C THR A 10 -10.83 14.83 9.10
N GLU A 11 -11.56 15.82 8.59
CA GLU A 11 -13.01 15.76 8.43
C GLU A 11 -13.42 14.72 7.37
N TYR A 12 -12.83 14.79 6.18
CA TYR A 12 -13.22 13.94 5.05
C TYR A 12 -12.65 12.52 5.12
N PHE A 13 -11.44 12.34 5.66
CA PHE A 13 -10.74 11.04 5.66
C PHE A 13 -10.49 10.48 7.06
N GLY A 14 -10.78 11.23 8.12
CA GLY A 14 -10.46 10.86 9.50
C GLY A 14 -8.99 11.06 9.84
N ARG A 15 -8.66 10.94 11.13
CA ARG A 15 -7.28 10.96 11.61
C ARG A 15 -6.71 9.53 11.59
N PRO A 16 -5.63 9.26 10.83
CA PRO A 16 -5.00 7.94 10.84
C PRO A 16 -4.49 7.58 12.24
N ARG A 17 -4.81 6.39 12.73
CA ARG A 17 -4.32 5.86 14.01
C ARG A 17 -3.20 4.85 13.75
N GLY A 18 -2.02 5.06 14.35
CA GLY A 18 -0.87 4.15 14.19
C GLY A 18 -0.18 4.22 12.82
N PHE A 19 -0.59 5.16 11.96
CA PHE A 19 0.01 5.44 10.66
C PHE A 19 0.59 6.86 10.65
N SER A 20 1.86 7.00 10.27
CA SER A 20 2.45 8.30 9.93
C SER A 20 2.68 8.38 8.43
N ALA A 21 2.42 9.56 7.84
CA ALA A 21 2.70 9.85 6.45
C ALA A 21 4.20 9.72 6.12
N ASP A 22 5.07 10.04 7.08
CA ASP A 22 6.53 10.02 6.90
C ASP A 22 7.09 8.63 6.61
N ARG A 23 6.30 7.57 6.86
CA ARG A 23 6.69 6.18 6.54
C ARG A 23 6.45 5.79 5.09
N PHE A 24 5.90 6.68 4.27
CA PHE A 24 5.56 6.44 2.88
C PHE A 24 6.26 7.42 1.96
N ASP A 25 6.76 6.91 0.85
CA ASP A 25 7.24 7.75 -0.25
C ASP A 25 6.07 8.13 -1.14
N PHE A 26 5.61 9.38 -1.01
CA PHE A 26 4.54 9.97 -1.82
C PHE A 26 5.06 10.75 -3.04
N THR A 27 6.34 10.63 -3.38
CA THR A 27 6.90 11.26 -4.58
C THR A 27 6.12 10.78 -5.80
N PRO A 28 5.59 11.68 -6.65
CA PRO A 28 4.97 11.26 -7.91
C PRO A 28 5.96 10.49 -8.77
N ARG A 29 5.50 9.39 -9.36
CA ARG A 29 6.32 8.49 -10.20
C ARG A 29 5.74 8.43 -11.60
N SER A 30 6.58 8.10 -12.58
CA SER A 30 6.09 7.82 -13.94
C SER A 30 5.19 6.58 -13.93
N VAL A 31 4.27 6.51 -14.89
CA VAL A 31 3.35 5.38 -15.07
C VAL A 31 4.12 4.05 -15.20
N THR A 32 5.18 4.04 -16.00
CA THR A 32 6.01 2.85 -16.22
C THR A 32 6.68 2.37 -14.93
N TRP A 33 7.16 3.30 -14.10
CA TRP A 33 7.73 2.97 -12.80
C TRP A 33 6.67 2.36 -11.88
N ALA A 34 5.50 2.99 -11.78
CA ALA A 34 4.42 2.54 -10.91
C ALA A 34 3.92 1.14 -11.30
N GLN A 35 3.75 0.90 -12.60
CA GLN A 35 3.38 -0.41 -13.13
C GLN A 35 4.40 -1.49 -12.75
N ALA A 36 5.69 -1.23 -12.97
CA ALA A 36 6.76 -2.17 -12.63
C ALA A 36 6.80 -2.48 -11.12
N ALA A 37 6.69 -1.44 -10.28
CA ALA A 37 6.69 -1.58 -8.82
C ALA A 37 5.48 -2.39 -8.33
N PHE A 38 4.29 -2.11 -8.88
CA PHE A 38 3.05 -2.83 -8.56
C PHE A 38 3.17 -4.32 -8.89
N LEU A 39 3.55 -4.66 -10.13
CA LEU A 39 3.68 -6.05 -10.58
C LEU A 39 4.71 -6.83 -9.75
N LYS A 40 5.83 -6.20 -9.39
CA LYS A 40 6.85 -6.81 -8.52
C LYS A 40 6.28 -7.15 -7.15
N ARG A 41 5.57 -6.20 -6.51
CA ARG A 41 5.00 -6.42 -5.18
C ARG A 41 3.87 -7.45 -5.24
N PHE A 42 3.01 -7.39 -6.25
CA PHE A 42 1.94 -8.35 -6.46
C PHE A 42 2.49 -9.79 -6.55
N LYS A 43 3.45 -10.06 -7.44
CA LYS A 43 4.08 -11.39 -7.59
C LYS A 43 4.66 -11.91 -6.27
N THR A 44 5.28 -11.02 -5.49
CA THR A 44 5.85 -11.37 -4.18
C THR A 44 4.76 -11.80 -3.18
N LEU A 45 3.62 -11.11 -3.17
CA LEU A 45 2.51 -11.43 -2.28
C LEU A 45 1.80 -12.72 -2.73
N GLU A 46 1.63 -12.91 -4.04
CA GLU A 46 1.03 -14.13 -4.58
C GLU A 46 1.84 -15.37 -4.24
N ALA A 47 3.18 -15.33 -4.41
CA ALA A 47 4.03 -16.44 -4.01
C ALA A 47 3.87 -16.80 -2.52
N LYS A 48 3.75 -15.79 -1.65
CA LYS A 48 3.48 -16.00 -0.22
C LYS A 48 2.10 -16.59 0.03
N ARG A 49 1.06 -16.14 -0.68
CA ARG A 49 -0.29 -16.70 -0.56
C ARG A 49 -0.35 -18.16 -0.96
N GLN A 50 0.29 -18.54 -2.07
CA GLN A 50 0.38 -19.93 -2.50
C GLN A 50 1.11 -20.79 -1.47
N SER A 51 2.19 -20.27 -0.86
CA SER A 51 2.88 -20.97 0.22
C SER A 51 2.01 -21.15 1.47
N SER A 52 1.23 -20.13 1.86
CA SER A 52 0.31 -20.24 3.00
C SER A 52 -0.87 -21.19 2.73
N LEU A 53 -1.37 -21.21 1.49
CA LEU A 53 -2.44 -22.13 1.09
C LEU A 53 -1.93 -23.58 1.12
N ALA A 54 -0.73 -23.84 0.61
CA ALA A 54 -0.12 -25.17 0.65
C ALA A 54 0.11 -25.65 2.09
N VAL A 55 0.59 -24.78 2.99
CA VAL A 55 0.77 -25.11 4.42
C VAL A 55 -0.56 -25.42 5.10
N ASN A 56 -1.62 -24.67 4.82
CA ASN A 56 -2.94 -24.88 5.41
C ASN A 56 -3.71 -26.07 4.81
N SER A 57 -3.21 -26.67 3.72
CA SER A 57 -3.84 -27.79 3.02
C SER A 57 -3.09 -29.12 3.23
N ALA A 58 -1.99 -29.12 3.96
CA ALA A 58 -1.27 -30.34 4.35
C ALA A 58 -2.01 -31.00 5.55
N PRO A 59 -2.24 -32.34 5.50
CA PRO A 59 -2.94 -33.07 6.55
C PRO A 59 -2.14 -33.18 7.87
#